data_AF-A0A840NYA8-F1
#
_entry.id   AF-A0A840NYA8-F1
#
_cell.length_a   1.000
_cell.length_b   1.000
_cell.length_c   1.000
_cell.angle_alpha   90.00
_cell.angle_beta   90.00
_cell.angle_gamma   90.00
#
_symmetry.space_group_name_H-M   'P 1'
#
loop_
_entity.id
_entity.type
_entity.pdbx_description
1 polymer ?
#
loop_
_entity_poly.entity_id
_entity_poly.type
_entity_poly.pdbx_seq_one_letter_code
_entity_poly.pdbx_strand_id
1 'polypeptide(L)'
;MPRSPSFTHDQILDAARDAAFEHWRSATVGHVTALLGAPSGSIYHRFASRDVLFGSAWIRSIRAFQAGLTPAAETGDPIEAIVRTALWIPEFCRRHPRDARMMTVFRYADLVATGPPQLQEELRHLNDPVLDHLRRLTERRYGRITPHGLEVVTLACHDSPYGIVRPIIGERIPAWIDDAVRVTSTALAHLDDTAHP
;
A
#
# COMPACT_ATOMS: atom_id res chain seq x y z
N MET A 1 -6.47 38.82 18.94
CA MET A 1 -5.58 37.63 18.96
C MET A 1 -5.63 36.97 17.59
N PRO A 2 -4.49 36.69 16.94
CA PRO A 2 -4.49 35.91 15.72
C PRO A 2 -4.88 34.46 16.08
N ARG A 3 -5.96 33.94 15.51
CA ARG A 3 -6.23 32.50 15.57
C ARG A 3 -5.19 31.83 14.68
N SER A 4 -4.32 31.01 15.27
CA SER A 4 -3.46 30.12 14.47
C SER A 4 -4.35 29.31 13.53
N PRO A 5 -4.03 29.20 12.23
CA PRO A 5 -4.80 28.36 11.32
C PRO A 5 -4.86 26.94 11.89
N SER A 6 -6.08 26.46 12.12
CA SER A 6 -6.31 25.11 12.63
C SER A 6 -6.26 24.16 11.43
N PHE A 7 -5.14 23.47 11.25
CA PHE A 7 -5.03 22.43 10.22
C PHE A 7 -5.91 21.24 10.59
N THR A 8 -6.58 20.65 9.61
CA THR A 8 -7.33 19.42 9.82
C THR A 8 -6.38 18.24 10.01
N HIS A 9 -6.89 17.14 10.54
CA HIS A 9 -6.14 15.89 10.66
C HIS A 9 -5.60 15.44 9.30
N ASP A 10 -6.44 15.47 8.26
CA ASP A 10 -6.09 15.05 6.91
C ASP A 10 -5.02 15.94 6.26
N GLN A 11 -5.09 17.26 6.46
CA GLN A 11 -4.07 18.18 5.94
C GLN A 11 -2.68 17.87 6.52
N ILE A 12 -2.62 17.47 7.78
CA ILE A 12 -1.34 17.10 8.41
C ILE A 12 -0.82 15.77 7.87
N LEU A 13 -1.70 14.79 7.67
CA LEU A 13 -1.32 13.51 7.05
C LEU A 13 -0.89 13.70 5.59
N ASP A 14 -1.50 14.62 4.85
CA ASP A 14 -1.09 14.98 3.49
C ASP A 14 0.32 15.56 3.50
N ALA A 15 0.60 16.51 4.38
CA ALA A 15 1.93 17.08 4.53
C ALA A 15 2.97 16.05 5.00
N ALA A 16 2.59 15.07 5.84
CA ALA A 16 3.47 13.97 6.23
C ALA A 16 3.82 13.06 5.04
N ARG A 17 2.83 12.71 4.22
CA ARG A 17 3.03 11.96 2.98
C ARG A 17 3.93 12.71 2.01
N ASP A 18 3.73 14.01 1.86
CA ASP A 18 4.51 14.86 0.95
C ASP A 18 5.96 15.01 1.46
N ALA A 19 6.17 15.19 2.77
CA ALA A 19 7.49 15.17 3.37
C ALA A 19 8.20 13.81 3.17
N ALA A 20 7.47 12.69 3.25
CA ALA A 20 8.00 11.37 2.95
C ALA A 20 8.29 11.15 1.46
N PHE A 21 7.58 11.84 0.57
CA PHE A 21 7.91 11.81 -0.85
C PHE A 21 9.25 12.49 -1.13
N GLU A 22 9.52 13.64 -0.48
CA GLU A 22 10.76 14.42 -0.66
C GLU A 22 11.96 13.84 0.10
N HIS A 23 11.74 13.38 1.34
CA HIS A 23 12.83 13.00 2.25
C HIS A 23 12.81 11.51 2.64
N TRP A 24 11.83 10.75 2.17
CA TRP A 24 11.67 9.34 2.46
C TRP A 24 11.73 9.04 3.96
N ARG A 25 12.59 8.11 4.40
CA ARG A 25 12.75 7.74 5.81
C ARG A 25 13.35 8.84 6.68
N SER A 26 14.01 9.82 6.05
CA SER A 26 14.56 11.00 6.74
C SER A 26 13.53 12.10 6.94
N ALA A 27 12.25 11.87 6.60
CA ALA A 27 11.18 12.81 6.89
C ALA A 27 11.04 13.05 8.41
N THR A 28 10.89 14.32 8.77
CA THR A 28 10.80 14.80 10.15
C THR A 28 9.52 15.61 10.33
N VAL A 29 9.11 15.82 11.59
CA VAL A 29 8.02 16.76 11.92
C VAL A 29 8.34 18.17 11.42
N GLY A 30 9.63 18.56 11.42
CA GLY A 30 10.09 19.84 10.87
C GLY A 30 9.77 20.01 9.38
N HIS A 31 9.98 18.96 8.57
CA HIS A 31 9.60 18.98 7.15
C HIS A 31 8.10 19.13 6.97
N VAL A 32 7.29 18.43 7.78
CA VAL A 32 5.82 18.54 7.75
C VAL A 32 5.36 19.96 8.09
N THR A 33 5.93 20.55 9.14
CA THR A 33 5.58 21.92 9.57
C THR A 33 6.00 22.97 8.55
N ALA A 34 7.13 22.76 7.87
CA ALA A 34 7.59 23.64 6.80
C ALA A 34 6.62 23.63 5.61
N LEU A 35 6.12 22.46 5.20
CA LEU A 35 5.11 22.32 4.14
C LEU A 35 3.78 22.98 4.51
N LEU A 36 3.38 22.90 5.78
CA LEU A 36 2.12 23.50 6.25
C LEU A 36 2.23 25.01 6.57
N GLY A 37 3.43 25.55 6.71
CA GLY A 37 3.64 26.88 7.30
C GLY A 37 3.13 26.96 8.75
N ALA A 38 3.19 25.85 9.49
CA ALA A 38 2.61 25.71 10.83
C ALA A 38 3.71 25.65 11.92
N PRO A 39 3.45 26.12 13.14
CA PRO A 39 4.34 25.86 14.27
C PRO A 39 4.25 24.38 14.70
N SER A 40 5.37 23.79 15.13
CA SER A 40 5.41 22.37 15.53
C SER A 40 4.42 21.97 16.62
N GLY A 41 4.06 22.90 17.51
CA GLY A 41 3.04 22.67 18.54
C GLY A 41 1.69 22.23 17.97
N SER A 42 1.31 22.71 16.78
CA SER A 42 0.04 22.36 16.13
C SER A 42 -0.04 20.87 15.74
N ILE A 43 1.10 20.22 15.52
CA ILE A 43 1.19 18.79 15.20
C ILE A 43 1.01 17.95 16.46
N TYR A 44 1.72 18.27 17.53
CA TYR A 44 1.71 17.48 18.77
C TYR A 44 0.38 17.52 19.52
N HIS A 45 -0.45 18.54 19.28
CA HIS A 45 -1.83 18.55 19.76
C HIS A 45 -2.72 17.47 19.13
N ARG A 46 -2.35 16.94 17.96
CA ARG A 46 -3.15 15.96 17.19
C ARG A 46 -2.48 14.59 17.13
N PHE A 47 -1.15 14.56 17.10
CA PHE A 47 -0.35 13.34 17.02
C PHE A 47 0.60 13.30 18.19
N ALA A 48 0.47 12.29 19.06
CA ALA A 48 1.25 12.18 20.28
C ALA A 48 2.77 12.04 20.03
N SER A 49 3.18 11.57 18.85
CA SER A 49 4.58 11.43 18.47
C SER A 49 4.77 11.48 16.95
N ARG A 50 6.03 11.57 16.53
CA ARG A 50 6.43 11.40 15.12
C ARG A 50 5.94 10.05 14.57
N ASP A 51 6.09 8.98 15.33
CA ASP A 51 5.78 7.63 14.86
C ASP A 51 4.27 7.43 14.74
N VAL A 52 3.46 8.05 15.60
CA VAL A 52 2.00 8.10 15.41
C VAL A 52 1.66 8.87 14.13
N LEU A 53 2.26 10.04 13.89
CA LEU A 53 2.02 10.84 12.69
C LEU A 53 2.32 10.07 11.39
N PHE A 54 3.56 9.59 11.24
CA PHE A 54 3.96 8.90 10.01
C PHE A 54 3.32 7.51 9.92
N GLY A 55 3.05 6.84 11.04
CA GLY A 55 2.30 5.58 11.05
C GLY A 55 0.86 5.76 10.56
N SER A 56 0.15 6.79 11.02
CA SER A 56 -1.20 7.11 10.53
C SER A 56 -1.19 7.47 9.03
N ALA A 57 -0.22 8.27 8.58
CA ALA A 57 -0.09 8.59 7.15
C ALA A 57 0.20 7.33 6.31
N TRP A 58 1.01 6.40 6.84
CA TRP A 58 1.31 5.12 6.21
C TRP A 58 0.05 4.26 6.07
N ILE A 59 -0.71 4.08 7.16
CA ILE A 59 -1.97 3.33 7.15
C ILE A 59 -2.95 3.93 6.14
N ARG A 60 -3.08 5.26 6.09
CA ARG A 60 -3.96 5.94 5.13
C ARG A 60 -3.55 5.68 3.68
N SER A 61 -2.25 5.70 3.37
CA SER A 61 -1.76 5.37 2.03
C SER A 61 -1.98 3.90 1.66
N ILE A 62 -1.83 2.96 2.62
CA ILE A 62 -2.17 1.55 2.42
C ILE A 62 -3.65 1.39 2.08
N ARG A 63 -4.55 2.04 2.82
CA ARG A 63 -6.00 2.02 2.53
C ARG A 63 -6.34 2.60 1.17
N ALA A 64 -5.67 3.69 0.77
CA ALA A 64 -5.84 4.27 -0.56
C ALA A 64 -5.45 3.28 -1.68
N PHE A 65 -4.37 2.51 -1.49
CA PHE A 65 -4.00 1.42 -2.39
C PHE A 65 -5.05 0.32 -2.42
N GLN A 66 -5.50 -0.14 -1.24
CA GLN A 66 -6.45 -1.24 -1.11
C GLN A 66 -7.81 -0.94 -1.74
N ALA A 67 -8.27 0.32 -1.67
CA ALA A 67 -9.54 0.74 -2.27
C ALA A 67 -9.62 0.51 -3.79
N GLY A 68 -8.47 0.47 -4.49
CA GLY A 68 -8.41 0.17 -5.92
C GLY A 68 -8.29 -1.31 -6.27
N LEU A 69 -8.15 -2.22 -5.29
CA LEU A 69 -8.11 -3.67 -5.55
C LEU A 69 -9.49 -4.25 -5.87
N THR A 70 -10.55 -3.70 -5.28
CA THR A 70 -11.92 -4.22 -5.40
C THR A 70 -12.46 -4.25 -6.84
N PRO A 71 -12.30 -3.21 -7.68
CA PRO A 71 -12.83 -3.22 -9.06
C PRO A 71 -12.14 -4.23 -10.00
N ALA A 72 -10.92 -4.68 -9.68
CA ALA A 72 -10.15 -5.57 -10.55
C ALA A 72 -10.68 -7.02 -10.56
N ALA A 73 -11.46 -7.42 -9.55
CA ALA A 73 -11.99 -8.77 -9.42
C ALA A 73 -13.32 -9.02 -10.16
N GLU A 74 -13.90 -8.05 -10.86
CA GLU A 74 -15.21 -8.20 -11.50
C GLU A 74 -15.15 -8.76 -12.93
N THR A 75 -13.97 -9.11 -13.45
CA THR A 75 -13.84 -9.77 -14.77
C THR A 75 -14.37 -11.20 -14.72
N GLY A 76 -14.93 -11.72 -15.82
CA GLY A 76 -15.46 -13.10 -15.87
C GLY A 76 -14.37 -14.17 -15.77
N ASP A 77 -13.23 -13.99 -16.44
CA ASP A 77 -12.09 -14.90 -16.39
C ASP A 77 -11.27 -14.71 -15.10
N PRO A 78 -11.06 -15.77 -14.28
CA PRO A 78 -10.23 -15.72 -13.08
C PRO A 78 -8.77 -15.33 -13.34
N ILE A 79 -8.18 -15.73 -14.48
CA ILE A 79 -6.78 -15.39 -14.78
C ILE A 79 -6.66 -13.91 -15.09
N GLU A 80 -7.53 -13.36 -15.94
CA GLU A 80 -7.56 -11.92 -16.17
C GLU A 80 -7.83 -11.15 -14.86
N ALA A 81 -8.66 -11.64 -13.94
CA ALA A 81 -8.88 -10.99 -12.65
C ALA A 81 -7.59 -10.87 -11.81
N ILE A 82 -6.78 -11.93 -11.79
CA ILE A 82 -5.46 -11.97 -11.13
C ILE A 82 -4.51 -10.96 -11.79
N VAL A 83 -4.46 -10.95 -13.13
CA VAL A 83 -3.58 -10.04 -13.91
C VAL A 83 -4.01 -8.59 -13.74
N ARG A 84 -5.31 -8.28 -13.75
CA ARG A 84 -5.84 -6.93 -13.48
C ARG A 84 -5.48 -6.47 -12.06
N THR A 85 -5.55 -7.37 -11.09
CA THR A 85 -5.11 -7.09 -9.72
C THR A 85 -3.61 -6.78 -9.67
N ALA A 86 -2.79 -7.53 -10.42
CA ALA A 86 -1.35 -7.28 -10.53
C ALA A 86 -1.02 -5.90 -11.14
N LEU A 87 -1.71 -5.54 -12.22
CA LEU A 87 -1.52 -4.28 -12.94
C LEU A 87 -1.94 -3.04 -12.14
N TRP A 88 -2.76 -3.22 -11.10
CA TRP A 88 -3.09 -2.14 -10.19
C TRP A 88 -1.86 -1.57 -9.47
N ILE A 89 -0.84 -2.39 -9.19
CA ILE A 89 0.38 -1.95 -8.48
C ILE A 89 1.15 -0.88 -9.26
N PRO A 90 1.61 -1.12 -10.51
CA PRO A 90 2.25 -0.07 -11.30
C PRO A 90 1.31 1.09 -11.64
N GLU A 91 0.00 0.83 -11.83
CA GLU A 91 -0.99 1.89 -12.04
C GLU A 91 -1.08 2.83 -10.84
N PHE A 92 -1.21 2.30 -9.62
CA PHE A 92 -1.26 3.07 -8.38
C PHE A 92 0.01 3.87 -8.18
N CYS A 93 1.18 3.28 -8.43
CA CYS A 93 2.45 4.00 -8.33
C CYS A 93 2.52 5.21 -9.27
N ARG A 94 1.91 5.13 -10.47
CA ARG A 94 1.84 6.27 -11.40
C ARG A 94 0.81 7.32 -10.99
N ARG A 95 -0.37 6.88 -10.54
CA ARG A 95 -1.49 7.77 -10.18
C ARG A 95 -1.28 8.47 -8.85
N HIS A 96 -0.68 7.78 -7.89
CA HIS A 96 -0.53 8.20 -6.50
C HIS A 96 0.93 8.03 -6.02
N PRO A 97 1.93 8.66 -6.68
CA PRO A 97 3.34 8.41 -6.39
C PRO A 97 3.75 8.77 -4.96
N ARG A 98 3.10 9.76 -4.35
CA ARG A 98 3.32 10.17 -2.96
C ARG A 98 2.86 9.10 -1.98
N ASP A 99 1.65 8.57 -2.18
CA ASP A 99 1.11 7.48 -1.35
C ASP A 99 1.91 6.19 -1.54
N ALA A 100 2.27 5.86 -2.79
CA ALA A 100 3.13 4.71 -3.08
C ALA A 100 4.49 4.82 -2.38
N ARG A 101 5.12 6.00 -2.39
CA ARG A 101 6.37 6.23 -1.66
C ARG A 101 6.17 6.15 -0.15
N MET A 102 5.07 6.71 0.36
CA MET A 102 4.71 6.66 1.79
C MET A 102 4.59 5.22 2.30
N MET A 103 3.96 4.32 1.53
CA MET A 103 3.82 2.89 1.87
C MET A 103 5.18 2.17 2.06
N THR A 104 6.28 2.72 1.54
CA THR A 104 7.62 2.13 1.68
C THR A 104 8.39 2.61 2.92
N VAL A 105 7.88 3.61 3.64
CA VAL A 105 8.59 4.23 4.78
C VAL A 105 8.81 3.21 5.89
N PHE A 106 7.79 2.41 6.20
CA PHE A 106 7.82 1.37 7.22
C PHE A 106 7.64 -0.02 6.62
N ARG A 107 8.09 -1.03 7.37
CA ARG A 107 7.66 -2.42 7.16
C ARG A 107 6.44 -2.66 8.04
N TYR A 108 5.41 -3.29 7.49
CA TYR A 108 4.22 -3.66 8.24
C TYR A 108 4.56 -4.50 9.49
N ALA A 109 5.45 -5.49 9.34
CA ALA A 109 5.89 -6.34 10.45
C ALA A 109 6.51 -5.54 11.61
N ASP A 110 7.28 -4.49 11.30
CA ASP A 110 7.90 -3.64 12.33
C ASP A 110 6.83 -2.79 13.05
N LEU A 111 5.85 -2.25 12.31
CA LEU A 111 4.73 -1.51 12.91
C LEU A 111 3.85 -2.39 13.81
N VAL A 112 3.60 -3.65 13.41
CA VAL A 112 2.87 -4.60 14.25
C VAL A 112 3.68 -4.99 15.49
N ALA A 113 4.98 -5.23 15.35
CA ALA A 113 5.82 -5.69 16.45
C ALA A 113 6.14 -4.59 17.47
N THR A 114 6.46 -3.37 17.01
CA THR A 114 7.02 -2.30 17.86
C THR A 114 6.41 -0.93 17.58
N GLY A 115 5.36 -0.85 16.74
CA GLY A 115 4.68 0.40 16.44
C GLY A 115 3.90 0.97 17.62
N PRO A 116 3.48 2.25 17.52
CA PRO A 116 2.81 2.95 18.60
C PRO A 116 1.49 2.27 18.99
N PRO A 117 1.18 2.12 20.30
CA PRO A 117 -0.05 1.45 20.78
C PRO A 117 -1.34 1.98 20.16
N GLN A 118 -1.38 3.28 19.86
CA GLN A 118 -2.54 3.96 19.26
C GLN A 118 -2.93 3.41 17.88
N LEU A 119 -1.98 2.78 17.17
CA LEU A 119 -2.21 2.25 15.82
C LEU A 119 -2.41 0.73 15.80
N GLN A 120 -2.18 0.03 16.91
CA GLN A 120 -2.15 -1.44 16.94
C GLN A 120 -3.49 -2.08 16.54
N GLU A 121 -4.60 -1.49 16.98
CA GLU A 121 -5.94 -1.96 16.62
C GLU A 121 -6.18 -1.85 15.10
N GLU A 122 -5.82 -0.71 14.53
CA GLU A 122 -5.99 -0.44 13.11
C GLU A 122 -5.08 -1.30 12.24
N LEU A 123 -3.83 -1.51 12.69
CA LEU A 123 -2.86 -2.36 12.01
C LEU A 123 -3.31 -3.82 11.95
N ARG A 124 -3.92 -4.34 13.02
CA ARG A 124 -4.35 -5.75 13.10
C ARG A 124 -5.32 -6.13 11.98
N HIS A 125 -6.22 -5.21 11.63
CA HIS A 125 -7.28 -5.43 10.64
C HIS A 125 -6.96 -4.80 9.28
N LEU A 126 -5.79 -4.20 9.13
CA LEU A 126 -5.45 -3.42 7.94
C LEU A 126 -5.47 -4.25 6.67
N ASN A 127 -5.04 -5.52 6.74
CA ASN A 127 -4.91 -6.39 5.56
C ASN A 127 -6.09 -7.37 5.38
N ASP A 128 -7.07 -7.38 6.28
CA ASP A 128 -8.24 -8.28 6.18
C ASP A 128 -8.95 -8.17 4.81
N PRO A 129 -9.22 -6.97 4.26
CA PRO A 129 -9.85 -6.84 2.95
C PRO A 129 -9.00 -7.42 1.79
N VAL A 130 -7.66 -7.35 1.92
CA VAL A 130 -6.73 -7.90 0.92
C VAL A 130 -6.72 -9.43 1.01
N LEU A 131 -6.69 -9.98 2.22
CA LEU A 131 -6.75 -11.43 2.44
C LEU A 131 -8.06 -11.99 1.87
N ASP A 132 -9.19 -11.34 2.12
CA ASP A 132 -10.48 -11.74 1.54
C ASP A 132 -10.48 -11.67 0.01
N HIS A 133 -9.85 -10.64 -0.57
CA HIS A 133 -9.68 -10.51 -2.02
C HIS A 133 -8.88 -11.67 -2.61
N LEU A 134 -7.73 -12.00 -2.01
CA LEU A 134 -6.88 -13.11 -2.45
C LEU A 134 -7.60 -14.46 -2.34
N ARG A 135 -8.35 -14.67 -1.25
CA ARG A 135 -9.17 -15.87 -1.08
C ARG A 135 -10.24 -15.99 -2.16
N ARG A 136 -10.92 -14.90 -2.52
CA ARG A 136 -11.90 -14.89 -3.62
C ARG A 136 -11.26 -15.20 -4.97
N LEU A 137 -10.11 -14.60 -5.28
CA LEU A 137 -9.39 -14.89 -6.53
C LEU A 137 -8.94 -16.37 -6.59
N THR A 138 -8.46 -16.90 -5.48
CA THR A 138 -8.03 -18.31 -5.36
C THR A 138 -9.21 -19.26 -5.59
N GLU A 139 -10.33 -19.04 -4.89
CA GLU A 139 -11.55 -19.84 -5.03
C GLU A 139 -12.08 -19.79 -6.48
N ARG A 140 -12.07 -18.62 -7.11
CA ARG A 140 -12.50 -18.49 -8.51
C ARG A 140 -11.58 -19.19 -9.50
N ARG A 141 -10.27 -19.19 -9.23
CA ARG A 141 -9.25 -19.79 -10.12
C ARG A 141 -9.24 -21.32 -10.04
N TYR A 142 -9.44 -21.88 -8.86
CA TYR A 142 -9.26 -23.32 -8.61
C TYR A 142 -10.54 -24.06 -8.19
N GLY A 143 -11.63 -23.35 -7.90
CA GLY A 143 -12.87 -23.93 -7.34
C GLY A 143 -12.76 -24.39 -5.89
N ARG A 144 -11.66 -24.02 -5.23
CA ARG A 144 -11.36 -24.29 -3.81
C ARG A 144 -10.24 -23.36 -3.33
N ILE A 145 -10.10 -23.21 -2.02
CA ILE A 145 -8.94 -22.55 -1.39
C ILE A 145 -8.02 -23.60 -0.76
N THR A 146 -6.81 -23.74 -1.31
CA THR A 146 -5.71 -24.50 -0.71
C THR A 146 -4.59 -23.55 -0.29
N PRO A 147 -3.72 -23.93 0.68
CA PRO A 147 -2.56 -23.11 1.04
C PRO A 147 -1.67 -22.79 -0.17
N HIS A 148 -1.36 -23.80 -0.99
CA HIS A 148 -0.52 -23.60 -2.17
C HIS A 148 -1.20 -22.76 -3.25
N GLY A 149 -2.50 -22.97 -3.53
CA GLY A 149 -3.24 -22.12 -4.46
C GLY A 149 -3.26 -20.65 -4.03
N LEU A 150 -3.39 -20.38 -2.72
CA LEU A 150 -3.32 -19.02 -2.18
C LEU A 150 -1.91 -18.41 -2.33
N GLU A 151 -0.86 -19.19 -2.11
CA GLU A 151 0.52 -18.78 -2.37
C GLU A 151 0.74 -18.41 -3.84
N VAL A 152 0.28 -19.26 -4.77
CA VAL A 152 0.37 -19.00 -6.22
C VAL A 152 -0.35 -17.72 -6.61
N VAL A 153 -1.60 -17.54 -6.16
CA VAL A 153 -2.37 -16.32 -6.44
C VAL A 153 -1.70 -15.09 -5.84
N THR A 154 -1.20 -15.16 -4.61
CA THR A 154 -0.48 -14.06 -3.95
C THR A 154 0.80 -13.70 -4.71
N LEU A 155 1.55 -14.71 -5.13
CA LEU A 155 2.78 -14.54 -5.91
C LEU A 155 2.49 -13.89 -7.27
N ALA A 156 1.40 -14.30 -7.93
CA ALA A 156 0.98 -13.78 -9.22
C ALA A 156 0.51 -12.32 -9.16
N CYS A 157 -0.33 -11.96 -8.19
CA CYS A 157 -0.96 -10.62 -8.16
C CYS A 157 -0.30 -9.60 -7.22
N HIS A 158 0.53 -10.02 -6.27
CA HIS A 158 1.15 -9.12 -5.29
C HIS A 158 2.68 -9.20 -5.31
N ASP A 159 3.27 -10.35 -4.99
CA ASP A 159 4.71 -10.39 -4.68
C ASP A 159 5.58 -10.14 -5.93
N SER A 160 5.23 -10.75 -7.06
CA SER A 160 5.95 -10.55 -8.32
C SER A 160 5.81 -9.11 -8.86
N PRO A 161 4.59 -8.57 -9.07
CA PRO A 161 4.44 -7.19 -9.53
C PRO A 161 5.05 -6.17 -8.57
N TYR A 162 4.91 -6.37 -7.25
CA TYR A 162 5.58 -5.52 -6.27
C TYR A 162 7.10 -5.60 -6.39
N GLY A 163 7.67 -6.81 -6.54
CA GLY A 163 9.11 -7.02 -6.74
C GLY A 163 9.65 -6.28 -7.96
N ILE A 164 8.90 -6.26 -9.07
CA ILE A 164 9.26 -5.55 -10.31
C ILE A 164 9.28 -4.03 -10.08
N VAL A 165 8.25 -3.47 -9.42
CA VAL A 165 8.13 -2.01 -9.27
C VAL A 165 8.92 -1.43 -8.11
N ARG A 166 9.20 -2.22 -7.07
CA ARG A 166 9.77 -1.74 -5.80
C ARG A 166 11.04 -0.89 -5.96
N PRO A 167 12.01 -1.25 -6.83
CA PRO A 167 13.23 -0.45 -6.99
C PRO A 167 12.99 0.96 -7.53
N ILE A 168 11.87 1.21 -8.20
CA ILE A 168 11.55 2.46 -8.91
C ILE A 168 10.37 3.23 -8.27
N ILE A 169 9.86 2.78 -7.12
CA ILE A 169 8.80 3.51 -6.40
C ILE A 169 9.29 4.90 -5.98
N GLY A 170 8.52 5.93 -6.29
CA GLY A 170 8.87 7.34 -6.06
C GLY A 170 9.50 8.01 -7.28
N GLU A 171 9.88 7.24 -8.29
CA GLU A 171 10.28 7.73 -9.60
C GLU A 171 9.13 7.52 -10.62
N ARG A 172 9.38 7.90 -11.88
CA ARG A 172 8.44 7.66 -12.96
C ARG A 172 8.46 6.20 -13.37
N ILE A 173 7.40 5.45 -13.07
CA ILE A 173 7.22 4.07 -13.51
C ILE A 173 7.07 4.02 -15.05
N PRO A 174 7.98 3.36 -15.79
CA PRO A 174 7.86 3.22 -17.24
C PRO A 174 6.60 2.44 -17.66
N ALA A 175 6.04 2.74 -18.83
CA ALA A 175 4.83 2.06 -19.32
C ALA A 175 5.06 0.57 -19.61
N TRP A 176 6.25 0.20 -20.09
CA TRP A 176 6.61 -1.20 -20.41
C TRP A 176 6.62 -2.13 -19.18
N ILE A 177 6.63 -1.57 -17.96
CA ILE A 177 6.50 -2.35 -16.73
C ILE A 177 5.16 -3.09 -16.70
N ASP A 178 4.10 -2.55 -17.33
CA ASP A 178 2.81 -3.21 -17.39
C ASP A 178 2.89 -4.51 -18.21
N ASP A 179 3.70 -4.53 -19.27
CA ASP A 179 3.93 -5.73 -20.08
C ASP A 179 4.69 -6.79 -19.26
N ALA A 180 5.73 -6.37 -18.53
CA ALA A 180 6.49 -7.26 -17.64
C ALA A 180 5.58 -7.86 -16.55
N VAL A 181 4.78 -7.02 -15.88
CA VAL A 181 3.81 -7.45 -14.87
C VAL A 181 2.80 -8.42 -15.48
N ARG A 182 2.21 -8.08 -16.64
CA ARG A 182 1.25 -8.94 -17.32
C ARG A 182 1.85 -10.31 -17.63
N VAL A 183 3.01 -10.36 -18.28
CA VAL A 183 3.67 -11.61 -18.66
C VAL A 183 3.96 -12.47 -17.44
N THR A 184 4.58 -11.91 -16.40
CA THR A 184 4.94 -12.65 -15.19
C THR A 184 3.69 -13.13 -14.44
N SER A 185 2.71 -12.25 -14.21
CA SER A 185 1.48 -12.59 -13.49
C SER A 185 0.63 -13.62 -14.24
N THR A 186 0.52 -13.54 -15.56
CA THR A 186 -0.18 -14.55 -16.36
C THR A 186 0.50 -15.90 -16.24
N ALA A 187 1.83 -15.98 -16.40
CA ALA A 187 2.57 -17.23 -16.29
C ALA A 187 2.38 -17.90 -14.92
N LEU A 188 2.43 -17.12 -13.84
CA LEU A 188 2.20 -17.62 -12.48
C LEU A 188 0.74 -18.05 -12.25
N ALA A 189 -0.24 -17.29 -12.76
CA ALA A 189 -1.66 -17.62 -12.62
C ALA A 189 -2.05 -18.93 -13.34
N HIS A 190 -1.24 -19.39 -14.30
CA HIS A 190 -1.43 -20.68 -14.97
C HIS A 190 -0.89 -21.88 -14.18
N LEU A 191 -0.14 -21.69 -13.10
CA LEU A 191 0.31 -22.78 -12.25
C LEU A 191 -0.88 -23.47 -11.55
N ASP A 192 -0.74 -24.77 -11.31
CA ASP A 192 -1.72 -25.57 -10.58
C ASP A 192 -1.64 -25.34 -9.07
N ASP A 193 -2.73 -25.67 -8.36
CA ASP A 193 -2.82 -25.53 -6.90
C ASP A 193 -2.33 -26.78 -6.13
N THR A 194 -1.79 -27.77 -6.83
CA THR A 194 -1.22 -28.98 -6.25
C THR A 194 0.23 -28.72 -5.83
N ALA A 195 0.52 -28.87 -4.54
CA ALA A 195 1.89 -28.84 -4.06
C ALA A 195 2.72 -29.94 -4.76
N HIS A 196 3.92 -29.58 -5.21
CA HIS A 196 4.88 -30.58 -5.67
C HIS A 196 5.45 -31.31 -4.44
N PRO A 197 5.54 -32.64 -4.47
CA PRO A 197 6.09 -33.44 -3.37
C PRO A 197 7.56 -33.13 -3.07
#